data_AF-A0A8T0FRX5-F1
#
_entry.id   AF-A0A8T0FRX5-F1
#
_cell.length_a   1.000
_cell.length_b   1.000
_cell.length_c   1.000
_cell.angle_alpha   90.00
_cell.angle_beta   90.00
_cell.angle_gamma   90.00
#
_symmetry.space_group_name_H-M   'P 1'
#
loop_
_entity.id
_entity.type
_entity.pdbx_description
1 polymer ?
#
loop_
_entity_poly.entity_id
_entity_poly.type
_entity_poly.pdbx_seq_one_letter_code
_entity_poly.pdbx_strand_id
1 'polypeptide(L)'
;MESGWPRNRSSIPSSPSHLLLAHLLHKEIRLQENVTDISVYVINAWFFGIYSFFHENAEIWGNVISYYVLKETDNGTKIIVPDETLLQCGVNFCGRSPDIANPNLKPPSEEKRYILTDDSSCEDNVKNDKEKPRLSANLLIATFEHMKNRDQLLLIPLSFYCGLADGFYNCDFTKSYIACAWGISQVGHVTICYGVVSAVMDCSSGSLVKWLTRIPVFLLAGLRAPHNVHHPAAVATPVRQLRPLLSFFQECME
;
A
#
# COMPACT_ATOMS: atom_id res chain seq x y z
N MET A 1 -10.37 -35.40 30.25
CA MET A 1 -9.29 -36.21 30.83
C MET A 1 -8.04 -35.35 30.84
N GLU A 2 -7.85 -34.65 31.95
CA GLU A 2 -6.66 -33.85 32.23
C GLU A 2 -5.47 -34.80 32.48
N SER A 3 -4.39 -34.66 31.72
CA SER A 3 -3.08 -35.21 32.11
C SER A 3 -2.22 -34.05 32.62
N GLY A 4 -2.23 -33.90 33.94
CA GLY A 4 -1.52 -32.86 34.66
C GLY A 4 -0.01 -32.94 34.49
N TRP A 5 0.59 -31.83 34.08
CA TRP A 5 2.01 -31.58 34.26
C TRP A 5 2.31 -31.43 35.76
N PRO A 6 3.30 -32.14 36.32
CA PRO A 6 3.67 -31.97 37.72
C PRO A 6 4.35 -30.61 37.89
N ARG A 7 3.67 -29.69 38.60
CA ARG A 7 4.25 -28.48 39.17
C ARG A 7 5.16 -28.89 40.34
N ASN A 8 6.32 -29.45 40.04
CA ASN A 8 7.34 -29.66 41.06
C ASN A 8 8.04 -28.32 41.30
N ARG A 9 7.68 -27.64 42.38
CA ARG A 9 8.31 -26.42 42.88
C ARG A 9 9.63 -26.81 43.56
N SER A 10 10.59 -27.31 42.79
CA SER A 10 11.94 -27.59 43.27
C SER A 10 12.75 -26.30 43.27
N SER A 11 12.96 -25.76 44.48
CA SER A 11 14.12 -24.96 44.91
C SER A 11 14.57 -23.80 44.02
N ILE A 12 14.33 -22.58 44.51
CA ILE A 12 15.04 -21.36 44.07
C ILE A 12 16.55 -21.65 44.11
N PRO A 13 17.29 -21.59 42.98
CA PRO A 13 18.71 -21.89 42.98
C PRO A 13 19.46 -20.72 43.61
N SER A 14 20.00 -20.94 44.81
CA SER A 14 20.74 -19.95 45.60
C SER A 14 22.25 -19.87 45.25
N SER A 15 22.68 -20.46 44.13
CA SER A 15 24.07 -20.40 43.69
C SER A 15 24.30 -19.27 42.67
N PRO A 16 25.28 -18.37 42.89
CA PRO A 16 25.55 -17.23 42.02
C PRO A 16 25.94 -17.62 40.58
N SER A 17 26.45 -18.84 40.35
CA SER A 17 26.83 -19.31 39.01
C SER A 17 25.63 -19.69 38.13
N HIS A 18 24.56 -20.25 38.68
CA HIS A 18 23.34 -20.59 37.93
C HIS A 18 22.50 -19.36 37.59
N LEU A 19 22.50 -18.35 38.45
CA LEU A 19 21.84 -17.07 38.20
C LEU A 19 22.52 -16.30 37.05
N LEU A 20 23.85 -16.41 36.96
CA LEU A 20 24.65 -15.84 35.87
C LEU A 20 24.35 -16.56 34.54
N LEU A 21 24.27 -17.89 34.55
CA LEU A 21 23.95 -18.68 33.35
C LEU A 21 22.53 -18.42 32.85
N ALA A 22 21.55 -18.30 33.76
CA ALA A 22 20.18 -17.93 33.40
C ALA A 22 20.11 -16.52 32.79
N HIS A 23 20.84 -15.55 33.34
CA HIS A 23 20.94 -14.20 32.77
C HIS A 23 21.63 -14.19 31.39
N LEU A 24 22.69 -14.99 31.20
CA LEU A 24 23.40 -15.11 29.92
C LEU A 24 22.50 -15.73 28.85
N LEU A 25 21.78 -16.81 29.16
CA LEU A 25 20.82 -17.42 28.25
C LEU A 25 19.67 -16.48 27.90
N HIS A 26 19.14 -15.74 28.88
CA HIS A 26 18.07 -14.78 28.63
C HIS A 26 18.54 -13.58 27.80
N LYS A 27 19.83 -13.23 27.88
CA LYS A 27 20.46 -12.19 27.07
C LYS A 27 20.70 -12.65 25.63
N GLU A 28 21.16 -13.90 25.44
CA GLU A 28 21.31 -14.53 24.11
C GLU A 28 19.96 -14.68 23.39
N ILE A 29 18.91 -15.15 24.08
CA ILE A 29 17.55 -15.28 23.51
C ILE A 29 17.03 -13.91 23.04
N ARG A 30 17.17 -12.88 23.88
CA ARG A 30 16.76 -11.50 23.55
C ARG A 30 17.58 -10.89 22.41
N LEU A 31 18.85 -11.28 22.27
CA LEU A 31 19.70 -10.85 21.16
C LEU A 31 19.26 -11.52 19.86
N GLN A 32 18.96 -12.83 19.88
CA GLN A 32 18.47 -13.57 18.73
C GLN A 32 17.13 -13.01 18.23
N GLU A 33 16.16 -12.79 19.11
CA GLU A 33 14.84 -12.23 18.77
C GLU A 33 14.94 -10.85 18.12
N ASN A 34 15.78 -9.97 18.66
CA ASN A 34 15.98 -8.62 18.10
C ASN A 34 16.70 -8.64 16.74
N VAL A 35 17.63 -9.58 16.53
CA VAL A 35 18.31 -9.74 15.23
C VAL A 35 17.34 -10.31 14.19
N THR A 36 16.49 -11.27 14.55
CA THR A 36 15.49 -11.84 13.64
C THR A 36 14.46 -10.79 13.24
N ASP A 37 13.96 -10.00 14.18
CA ASP A 37 13.01 -8.92 13.88
C ASP A 37 13.60 -7.90 12.90
N ILE A 38 14.83 -7.42 13.16
CA ILE A 38 15.52 -6.48 12.25
C ILE A 38 15.65 -7.07 10.85
N SER A 39 16.00 -8.36 10.71
CA SER A 39 16.12 -9.01 9.41
C SER A 39 14.78 -9.09 8.66
N VAL A 40 13.68 -9.38 9.37
CA VAL A 40 12.33 -9.46 8.79
C VAL A 40 11.84 -8.09 8.32
N TYR A 41 12.06 -7.01 9.10
CA TYR A 41 11.70 -5.66 8.66
C TYR A 41 12.45 -5.23 7.40
N VAL A 42 13.74 -5.57 7.29
CA VAL A 42 14.54 -5.27 6.11
C VAL A 42 14.04 -6.05 4.91
N ILE A 43 13.81 -7.36 5.05
CA ILE A 43 13.29 -8.20 3.96
C ILE A 43 11.93 -7.68 3.48
N ASN A 44 11.03 -7.36 4.41
CA ASN A 44 9.70 -6.84 4.08
C ASN A 44 9.80 -5.49 3.36
N ALA A 45 10.65 -4.57 3.81
CA ALA A 45 10.83 -3.28 3.14
C ALA A 45 11.34 -3.43 1.70
N TRP A 46 12.24 -4.39 1.44
CA TRP A 46 12.72 -4.67 0.09
C TRP A 46 11.64 -5.34 -0.77
N PHE A 47 10.89 -6.28 -0.20
CA PHE A 47 9.77 -6.92 -0.89
C PHE A 47 8.73 -5.89 -1.31
N PHE A 48 8.29 -5.03 -0.38
CA PHE A 48 7.33 -3.97 -0.68
C PHE A 48 7.88 -2.96 -1.68
N GLY A 49 9.15 -2.57 -1.60
CA GLY A 49 9.74 -1.64 -2.57
C GLY A 49 9.84 -2.22 -3.99
N ILE A 50 10.23 -3.48 -4.14
CA ILE A 50 10.27 -4.16 -5.45
C ILE A 50 8.84 -4.34 -5.98
N TYR A 51 7.91 -4.77 -5.12
CA TYR A 51 6.50 -4.93 -5.47
C TYR A 51 5.90 -3.59 -5.96
N SER A 52 6.08 -2.51 -5.21
CA SER A 52 5.62 -1.17 -5.58
C SER A 52 6.21 -0.73 -6.91
N PHE A 53 7.51 -0.95 -7.16
CA PHE A 53 8.10 -0.64 -8.45
C PHE A 53 7.38 -1.33 -9.61
N PHE A 54 7.15 -2.65 -9.52
CA PHE A 54 6.43 -3.37 -10.58
C PHE A 54 4.97 -2.94 -10.69
N HIS A 55 4.33 -2.60 -9.58
CA HIS A 55 2.95 -2.10 -9.53
C HIS A 55 2.80 -0.77 -10.29
N GLU A 56 3.59 0.24 -9.94
CA GLU A 56 3.56 1.56 -10.60
C GLU A 56 3.93 1.43 -12.09
N ASN A 57 4.87 0.56 -12.43
CA ASN A 57 5.21 0.30 -13.83
C ASN A 57 4.03 -0.32 -14.60
N ALA A 58 3.33 -1.29 -14.02
CA ALA A 58 2.17 -1.90 -14.66
C ALA A 58 1.07 -0.86 -14.92
N GLU A 59 0.83 0.03 -13.96
CA GLU A 59 -0.12 1.13 -14.11
C GLU A 59 0.30 2.11 -15.22
N ILE A 60 1.57 2.50 -15.27
CA ILE A 60 2.11 3.37 -16.33
C ILE A 60 1.91 2.72 -17.70
N TRP A 61 2.31 1.46 -17.87
CA TRP A 61 2.19 0.77 -19.17
C TRP A 61 0.75 0.54 -19.60
N GLY A 62 -0.16 0.20 -18.66
CA GLY A 62 -1.59 0.08 -18.94
C GLY A 62 -2.21 1.40 -19.41
N ASN A 63 -1.82 2.51 -18.80
CA ASN A 63 -2.25 3.84 -19.19
C ASN A 63 -1.62 4.32 -20.51
N VAL A 64 -0.37 3.92 -20.81
CA VAL A 64 0.29 4.14 -22.12
C VAL A 64 -0.48 3.45 -23.24
N ILE A 65 -0.78 2.16 -23.08
CA ILE A 65 -1.53 1.38 -24.08
C ILE A 65 -2.91 2.02 -24.28
N SER A 66 -3.60 2.34 -23.19
CA SER A 66 -4.92 3.00 -23.23
C SER A 66 -4.87 4.33 -23.97
N TYR A 67 -3.86 5.16 -23.70
CA TYR A 67 -3.67 6.44 -24.39
C TYR A 67 -3.48 6.23 -25.90
N TYR A 68 -2.61 5.31 -26.32
CA TYR A 68 -2.34 5.09 -27.74
C TYR A 68 -3.53 4.48 -28.51
N VAL A 69 -4.30 3.59 -27.88
CA VAL A 69 -5.52 3.01 -28.48
C VAL A 69 -6.63 4.06 -28.59
N LEU A 70 -6.78 4.91 -27.57
CA LEU A 70 -7.84 5.92 -27.54
C LEU A 70 -7.51 7.17 -28.36
N LYS A 71 -6.22 7.48 -28.54
CA LYS A 71 -5.73 8.65 -29.29
C LYS A 71 -6.46 8.77 -30.62
N GLU A 72 -7.13 9.88 -30.81
CA GLU A 72 -7.74 10.21 -32.10
C GLU A 72 -6.64 10.75 -33.02
N THR A 73 -6.60 10.23 -34.25
CA THR A 73 -5.80 10.82 -35.32
C THR A 73 -6.47 12.14 -35.69
N ASP A 74 -5.88 13.24 -35.19
CA ASP A 74 -6.42 14.58 -35.35
C ASP A 74 -6.47 14.95 -36.84
N ASN A 75 -7.66 14.86 -37.44
CA ASN A 75 -7.93 15.38 -38.78
C ASN A 75 -8.23 16.89 -38.75
N GLY A 76 -7.82 17.61 -37.69
CA GLY A 76 -7.80 19.07 -37.66
C GLY A 76 -9.09 19.74 -37.22
N THR A 77 -10.08 19.00 -36.72
CA THR A 77 -11.26 19.59 -36.07
C THR A 77 -11.08 19.58 -34.56
N LYS A 78 -10.41 20.62 -34.04
CA LYS A 78 -10.49 20.96 -32.61
C LYS A 78 -11.96 21.14 -32.26
N ILE A 79 -12.55 20.18 -31.57
CA ILE A 79 -13.93 20.30 -31.09
C ILE A 79 -13.94 21.49 -30.13
N ILE A 80 -14.61 22.57 -30.52
CA ILE A 80 -14.77 23.75 -29.68
C ILE A 80 -15.78 23.38 -28.60
N VAL A 81 -15.27 23.05 -27.42
CA VAL A 81 -16.07 22.79 -26.24
C VAL A 81 -16.60 24.15 -25.74
N PRO A 82 -17.93 24.35 -25.62
CA PRO A 82 -18.49 25.60 -25.13
C PRO A 82 -18.01 25.89 -23.70
N ASP A 83 -17.65 27.14 -23.41
CA ASP A 83 -17.12 27.56 -22.09
C ASP A 83 -18.08 27.25 -20.94
N GLU A 84 -19.39 27.32 -21.21
CA GLU A 84 -20.48 26.92 -20.31
C GLU A 84 -20.43 25.43 -19.91
N THR A 85 -19.93 24.55 -20.77
CA THR A 85 -19.76 23.12 -20.44
C THR A 85 -18.52 22.84 -19.61
N LEU A 86 -17.47 23.64 -19.77
CA LEU A 86 -16.26 23.54 -18.94
C LEU A 86 -16.52 23.99 -17.51
N LEU A 87 -17.40 24.97 -17.31
CA LEU A 87 -17.86 25.42 -15.98
C LEU A 87 -18.62 24.33 -15.19
N GLN A 88 -19.17 23.31 -15.88
CA GLN A 88 -19.85 22.17 -15.27
C GLN A 88 -18.91 21.00 -14.91
N CYS A 89 -17.61 21.10 -15.23
CA CYS A 89 -16.63 20.09 -14.85
C CYS A 89 -16.17 20.25 -13.38
N GLY A 90 -15.47 19.24 -12.87
CA GLY A 90 -14.92 19.21 -11.52
C GLY A 90 -15.99 19.12 -10.44
N VAL A 91 -15.96 20.03 -9.46
CA VAL A 91 -16.89 20.04 -8.31
C VAL A 91 -18.38 20.13 -8.72
N ASN A 92 -18.67 20.70 -9.89
CA ASN A 92 -20.03 20.88 -10.40
C ASN A 92 -20.50 19.73 -11.31
N PHE A 93 -19.72 18.66 -11.43
CA PHE A 93 -20.00 17.55 -12.33
C PHE A 93 -21.16 16.68 -11.83
N CYS A 94 -22.36 16.93 -12.34
CA CYS A 94 -23.51 16.04 -12.19
C CYS A 94 -23.55 15.11 -13.40
N GLY A 95 -23.28 13.80 -13.22
CA GLY A 95 -23.01 12.80 -14.26
C GLY A 95 -24.03 12.57 -15.39
N ARG A 96 -25.02 13.46 -15.56
CA ARG A 96 -25.89 13.61 -16.73
C ARG A 96 -26.50 15.02 -16.73
N SER A 97 -25.94 15.95 -17.52
CA SER A 97 -26.57 17.24 -17.80
C SER A 97 -27.48 17.09 -19.03
N PRO A 98 -28.82 17.24 -18.90
CA PRO A 98 -29.74 17.06 -20.02
C PRO A 98 -29.66 18.17 -21.08
N ASP A 99 -29.14 19.34 -20.73
CA ASP A 99 -29.21 20.53 -21.57
C ASP A 99 -27.94 20.82 -22.36
N ILE A 100 -26.78 20.27 -21.96
CA ILE A 100 -25.52 20.44 -22.70
C ILE A 100 -24.66 19.17 -22.66
N ALA A 101 -24.61 18.47 -23.79
CA ALA A 101 -23.80 17.27 -23.94
C ALA A 101 -22.34 17.65 -24.23
N ASN A 102 -21.46 17.44 -23.25
CA ASN A 102 -20.04 17.68 -23.44
C ASN A 102 -19.44 16.63 -24.40
N PRO A 103 -18.87 17.04 -25.56
CA PRO A 103 -18.32 16.11 -26.55
C PRO A 103 -17.11 15.33 -26.02
N ASN A 104 -16.40 15.83 -25.01
CA ASN A 104 -15.26 15.19 -24.38
C ASN A 104 -15.61 13.87 -23.66
N LEU A 105 -16.87 13.74 -23.22
CA LEU A 105 -17.38 12.58 -22.48
C LEU A 105 -18.04 11.55 -23.42
N LYS A 106 -17.97 11.76 -24.74
CA LYS A 106 -18.51 10.80 -25.70
C LYS A 106 -17.75 9.48 -25.58
N PRO A 107 -18.42 8.34 -25.36
CA PRO A 107 -17.75 7.06 -25.22
C PRO A 107 -16.98 6.71 -26.51
N PRO A 108 -15.81 6.06 -26.40
CA PRO A 108 -15.06 5.56 -27.55
C PRO A 108 -15.91 4.58 -28.39
N SER A 109 -15.55 4.44 -29.67
CA SER A 109 -16.18 3.48 -30.59
C SER A 109 -16.10 2.05 -30.03
N GLU A 110 -17.08 1.21 -30.37
CA GLU A 110 -17.13 -0.19 -29.92
C GLU A 110 -15.83 -0.93 -30.23
N GLU A 111 -15.24 -0.71 -31.42
CA GLU A 111 -13.95 -1.29 -31.84
C GLU A 111 -12.80 -0.97 -30.87
N LYS A 112 -12.64 0.30 -30.48
CA LYS A 112 -11.61 0.71 -29.50
C LYS A 112 -11.87 0.10 -28.13
N ARG A 113 -13.15 -0.03 -27.74
CA ARG A 113 -13.56 -0.60 -26.46
C ARG A 113 -13.23 -2.09 -26.41
N TYR A 114 -13.51 -2.84 -27.48
CA TYR A 114 -13.16 -4.25 -27.59
C TYR A 114 -11.66 -4.49 -27.50
N ILE A 115 -10.82 -3.68 -28.15
CA ILE A 115 -9.35 -3.80 -28.05
C ILE A 115 -8.85 -3.60 -26.61
N LEU A 116 -9.48 -2.70 -25.84
CA LEU A 116 -9.10 -2.45 -24.44
C LEU A 116 -9.61 -3.53 -23.47
N THR A 117 -10.70 -4.22 -23.83
CA THR A 117 -11.30 -5.27 -23.01
C THR A 117 -10.97 -6.69 -23.48
N ASP A 118 -10.18 -6.85 -24.55
CA ASP A 118 -9.84 -8.16 -25.10
C ASP A 118 -8.95 -8.90 -24.10
N ASP A 119 -9.59 -9.80 -23.35
CA ASP A 119 -8.97 -10.76 -22.46
C ASP A 119 -8.25 -11.82 -23.30
N SER A 120 -7.08 -11.46 -23.83
CA SER A 120 -6.15 -12.42 -24.42
C SER A 120 -4.87 -12.51 -23.61
N SER A 121 -4.98 -12.85 -22.31
CA SER A 121 -4.00 -13.59 -21.51
C SER A 121 -4.36 -13.45 -20.03
N CYS A 122 -5.29 -14.27 -19.52
CA CYS A 122 -4.92 -15.43 -18.72
C CYS A 122 -6.17 -16.30 -18.57
N GLU A 123 -6.38 -17.20 -19.52
CA GLU A 123 -7.19 -18.38 -19.27
C GLU A 123 -6.43 -19.21 -18.24
N ASP A 124 -6.72 -18.95 -16.97
CA ASP A 124 -6.31 -19.76 -15.84
C ASP A 124 -6.72 -21.21 -16.17
N ASN A 125 -5.73 -22.02 -16.54
CA ASN A 125 -5.86 -23.47 -16.61
C ASN A 125 -5.95 -24.01 -15.17
N VAL A 126 -6.96 -23.58 -14.43
CA VAL A 126 -7.38 -24.16 -13.18
C VAL A 126 -7.91 -25.54 -13.53
N LYS A 127 -7.07 -26.55 -13.27
CA LYS A 127 -7.53 -27.94 -13.19
C LYS A 127 -8.73 -27.93 -12.23
N ASN A 128 -9.89 -28.28 -12.78
CA ASN A 128 -11.16 -28.41 -12.07
C ASN A 128 -11.09 -29.60 -11.09
N ASP A 129 -10.33 -29.48 -10.01
CA ASP A 129 -10.69 -30.16 -8.78
C ASP A 129 -11.80 -29.30 -8.15
N LYS A 130 -13.03 -29.83 -8.21
CA LYS A 130 -14.25 -29.21 -7.67
C LYS A 130 -14.25 -29.23 -6.13
N GLU A 131 -13.22 -28.68 -5.52
CA GLU A 131 -13.25 -28.33 -4.11
C GLU A 131 -13.70 -26.87 -4.01
N LYS A 132 -14.99 -26.66 -3.77
CA LYS A 132 -15.50 -25.32 -3.44
C LYS A 132 -14.68 -24.82 -2.24
N PRO A 133 -13.96 -23.69 -2.32
CA PRO A 133 -13.30 -23.15 -1.15
C PRO A 133 -14.38 -22.84 -0.12
N ARG A 134 -14.56 -23.72 0.86
CA ARG A 134 -15.51 -23.50 1.93
C ARG A 134 -14.91 -22.38 2.76
N LEU A 135 -15.51 -21.20 2.66
CA LEU A 135 -15.27 -20.11 3.60
C LEU A 135 -15.64 -20.63 4.99
N SER A 136 -14.63 -21.19 5.68
CA SER A 136 -14.83 -21.85 6.95
C SER A 136 -15.15 -20.79 7.98
N ALA A 137 -16.25 -20.96 8.71
CA ALA A 137 -16.59 -20.06 9.81
C ALA A 137 -15.43 -19.94 10.82
N ASN A 138 -14.61 -20.99 10.95
CA ASN A 138 -13.40 -20.98 11.78
C ASN A 138 -12.35 -19.99 11.26
N LEU A 139 -12.23 -19.80 9.94
CA LEU A 139 -11.33 -18.81 9.34
C LEU A 139 -11.84 -17.39 9.57
N LEU A 140 -13.15 -17.16 9.43
CA LEU A 140 -13.76 -15.86 9.73
C LEU A 140 -13.64 -15.51 11.22
N ILE A 141 -13.93 -16.45 12.10
CA ILE A 141 -13.78 -16.28 13.56
C ILE A 141 -12.32 -15.97 13.90
N ALA A 142 -11.36 -16.69 13.31
CA ALA A 142 -9.94 -16.40 13.49
C ALA A 142 -9.57 -14.97 13.01
N THR A 143 -10.11 -14.52 11.88
CA THR A 143 -9.90 -13.14 11.39
C THR A 143 -10.50 -12.10 12.33
N PHE A 144 -11.73 -12.30 12.83
CA PHE A 144 -12.38 -11.38 13.77
C PHE A 144 -11.66 -11.35 15.13
N GLU A 145 -11.17 -12.49 15.60
CA GLU A 145 -10.40 -12.60 16.83
C GLU A 145 -9.05 -11.88 16.70
N HIS A 146 -8.41 -11.96 15.53
CA HIS A 146 -7.19 -11.21 15.23
C HIS A 146 -7.45 -9.69 15.12
N MET A 147 -8.54 -9.30 14.47
CA MET A 147 -8.95 -7.89 14.29
C MET A 147 -9.23 -7.16 15.62
N LYS A 148 -9.47 -7.89 16.72
CA LYS A 148 -9.66 -7.34 18.06
C LYS A 148 -8.39 -6.73 18.67
N ASN A 149 -7.22 -6.97 18.08
CA ASN A 149 -5.97 -6.36 18.50
C ASN A 149 -5.95 -4.85 18.20
N ARG A 150 -5.65 -4.03 19.23
CA ARG A 150 -5.71 -2.57 19.13
C ARG A 150 -4.75 -1.97 18.09
N ASP A 151 -3.59 -2.60 17.88
CA ASP A 151 -2.61 -2.13 16.91
C ASP A 151 -3.07 -2.37 15.46
N GLN A 152 -3.79 -3.46 15.20
CA GLN A 152 -4.37 -3.76 13.89
C GLN A 152 -5.64 -2.95 13.61
N LEU A 153 -6.42 -2.64 14.65
CA LEU A 153 -7.62 -1.81 14.52
C LEU A 153 -7.30 -0.39 14.02
N LEU A 154 -6.11 0.14 14.29
CA LEU A 154 -5.68 1.45 13.80
C LEU A 154 -5.32 1.45 12.30
N LEU A 155 -4.93 0.29 11.75
CA LEU A 155 -4.64 0.16 10.32
C LEU A 155 -5.90 0.12 9.46
N ILE A 156 -7.03 -0.34 10.00
CA ILE A 156 -8.27 -0.51 9.23
C ILE A 156 -8.82 0.83 8.70
N PRO A 157 -8.97 1.89 9.53
CA PRO A 157 -9.38 3.20 9.03
C PRO A 157 -8.40 3.79 8.00
N LEU A 158 -7.10 3.55 8.19
CA LEU A 158 -6.08 4.00 7.25
C LEU A 158 -6.22 3.29 5.90
N SER A 159 -6.29 1.96 5.89
CA SER A 159 -6.45 1.18 4.67
C SER A 159 -7.76 1.51 3.96
N PHE A 160 -8.84 1.74 4.73
CA PHE A 160 -10.12 2.19 4.18
C PHE A 160 -9.98 3.58 3.52
N TYR A 161 -9.29 4.52 4.17
CA TYR A 161 -9.04 5.85 3.60
C TYR A 161 -8.21 5.78 2.31
N CYS A 162 -7.11 5.02 2.29
CA CYS A 162 -6.30 4.84 1.09
C CYS A 162 -7.13 4.27 -0.07
N GLY A 163 -7.95 3.24 0.18
CA GLY A 163 -8.81 2.66 -0.84
C GLY A 163 -9.93 3.59 -1.33
N LEU A 164 -10.51 4.40 -0.44
CA LEU A 164 -11.47 5.43 -0.84
C LEU A 164 -10.81 6.48 -1.73
N ALA A 165 -9.62 6.94 -1.37
CA ALA A 165 -8.93 8.01 -2.06
C ALA A 165 -8.43 7.55 -3.45
N ASP A 166 -7.90 6.33 -3.55
CA ASP A 166 -7.55 5.69 -4.83
C ASP A 166 -8.80 5.45 -5.71
N GLY A 167 -9.89 4.97 -5.11
CA GLY A 167 -11.17 4.80 -5.81
C GLY A 167 -11.74 6.12 -6.32
N PHE A 168 -11.69 7.18 -5.51
CA PHE A 168 -12.11 8.52 -5.89
C PHE A 168 -11.29 9.06 -7.06
N TYR A 169 -9.96 8.89 -7.03
CA TYR A 169 -9.09 9.28 -8.14
C TYR A 169 -9.50 8.55 -9.43
N ASN A 170 -9.56 7.23 -9.40
CA ASN A 170 -9.79 6.41 -10.59
C ASN A 170 -11.20 6.53 -11.18
N CYS A 171 -12.22 6.80 -10.35
CA CYS A 171 -13.61 6.81 -10.79
C CYS A 171 -14.18 8.22 -10.99
N ASP A 172 -14.03 9.09 -9.99
CA ASP A 172 -14.69 10.39 -9.96
C ASP A 172 -13.77 11.47 -10.49
N PHE A 173 -12.51 11.52 -10.05
CA PHE A 173 -11.57 12.57 -10.46
C PHE A 173 -11.25 12.51 -11.96
N THR A 174 -10.88 11.33 -12.46
CA THR A 174 -10.61 11.10 -13.88
C THR A 174 -11.79 11.46 -14.77
N LYS A 175 -13.02 11.22 -14.31
CA LYS A 175 -14.24 11.50 -15.08
C LYS A 175 -14.64 12.98 -15.03
N SER A 176 -14.73 13.54 -13.82
CA SER A 176 -15.27 14.88 -13.59
C SER A 176 -14.28 15.99 -13.87
N TYR A 177 -12.99 15.79 -13.61
CA TYR A 177 -11.95 16.80 -13.84
C TYR A 177 -11.22 16.60 -15.16
N ILE A 178 -10.66 15.40 -15.38
CA ILE A 178 -9.79 15.17 -16.54
C ILE A 178 -10.60 14.98 -17.82
N ALA A 179 -11.46 13.97 -17.85
CA ALA A 179 -12.23 13.60 -19.03
C ALA A 179 -13.24 14.69 -19.42
N CYS A 180 -13.88 15.36 -18.45
CA CYS A 180 -14.80 16.46 -18.73
C CYS A 180 -14.10 17.67 -19.38
N ALA A 181 -12.94 18.10 -18.87
CA ALA A 181 -12.25 19.28 -19.37
C ALA A 181 -11.44 19.01 -20.65
N TRP A 182 -10.78 17.86 -20.75
CA TRP A 182 -9.79 17.57 -21.79
C TRP A 182 -10.12 16.36 -22.69
N GLY A 183 -11.10 15.53 -22.32
CA GLY A 183 -11.50 14.35 -23.10
C GLY A 183 -11.00 13.02 -22.56
N ILE A 184 -11.80 11.98 -22.79
CA ILE A 184 -11.52 10.60 -22.33
C ILE A 184 -10.18 10.07 -22.88
N SER A 185 -9.79 10.45 -24.10
CA SER A 185 -8.52 10.02 -24.70
C SER A 185 -7.29 10.55 -23.97
N GLN A 186 -7.40 11.64 -23.19
CA GLN A 186 -6.28 12.27 -22.50
C GLN A 186 -6.12 11.80 -21.06
N VAL A 187 -7.06 10.99 -20.55
CA VAL A 187 -7.01 10.47 -19.17
C VAL A 187 -5.73 9.69 -18.93
N GLY A 188 -5.39 8.75 -19.83
CA GLY A 188 -4.16 7.98 -19.74
C GLY A 188 -2.90 8.83 -19.73
N HIS A 189 -2.87 9.97 -20.45
CA HIS A 189 -1.72 10.86 -20.46
C HIS A 189 -1.45 11.49 -19.09
N VAL A 190 -2.50 11.97 -18.41
CA VAL A 190 -2.37 12.57 -17.07
C VAL A 190 -1.99 11.52 -16.03
N THR A 191 -2.60 10.32 -16.10
CA THR A 191 -2.32 9.23 -15.16
C THR A 191 -0.91 8.68 -15.31
N ILE A 192 -0.33 8.68 -16.51
CA ILE A 192 1.11 8.36 -16.70
C ILE A 192 1.99 9.34 -15.93
N CYS A 193 1.74 10.64 -16.01
CA CYS A 193 2.53 11.63 -15.28
C CYS A 193 2.40 11.42 -13.76
N TYR A 194 1.19 11.14 -13.28
CA TYR A 194 0.93 10.79 -11.88
C TYR A 194 1.73 9.54 -11.45
N GLY A 195 1.65 8.44 -12.20
CA GLY A 195 2.39 7.21 -11.91
C GLY A 195 3.91 7.38 -11.95
N VAL A 196 4.45 8.21 -12.85
CA VAL A 196 5.89 8.52 -12.88
C VAL A 196 6.32 9.29 -11.63
N VAL A 197 5.54 10.30 -11.21
CA VAL A 197 5.83 11.06 -9.98
C VAL A 197 5.75 10.13 -8.77
N SER A 198 4.71 9.29 -8.68
CA SER A 198 4.54 8.25 -7.67
C SER A 198 5.76 7.31 -7.61
N ALA A 199 6.20 6.80 -8.76
CA ALA A 199 7.37 5.92 -8.84
C ALA A 199 8.68 6.61 -8.38
N VAL A 200 8.88 7.89 -8.72
CA VAL A 200 10.04 8.67 -8.23
C VAL A 200 9.96 8.83 -6.72
N MET A 201 8.78 9.14 -6.21
CA MET A 201 8.52 9.28 -4.77
C MET A 201 8.78 7.97 -4.03
N ASP A 202 8.35 6.83 -4.56
CA ASP A 202 8.61 5.49 -4.01
C ASP A 202 10.09 5.10 -4.05
N CYS A 203 10.80 5.42 -5.14
CA CYS A 203 12.26 5.24 -5.20
C CYS A 203 12.98 6.06 -4.12
N SER A 204 12.49 7.27 -3.86
CA SER A 204 13.04 8.17 -2.85
C SER A 204 12.74 7.68 -1.43
N SER A 205 11.53 7.18 -1.18
CA SER A 205 11.11 6.67 0.12
C SER A 205 11.85 5.37 0.48
N GLY A 206 12.08 4.48 -0.49
CA GLY A 206 12.91 3.28 -0.28
C GLY A 206 14.36 3.60 0.09
N SER A 207 14.91 4.69 -0.47
CA SER A 207 16.23 5.22 -0.09
C SER A 207 16.20 5.87 1.29
N LEU A 208 15.11 6.57 1.63
CA LEU A 208 14.90 7.18 2.94
C LEU A 208 14.80 6.13 4.05
N VAL A 209 14.15 4.99 3.82
CA VAL A 209 14.08 3.88 4.80
C VAL A 209 15.47 3.31 5.11
N LYS A 210 16.34 3.17 4.10
CA LYS A 210 17.76 2.76 4.29
C LYS A 210 18.54 3.78 5.12
N TRP A 211 18.23 5.06 4.97
CA TRP A 211 18.86 6.13 5.73
C TRP A 211 18.36 6.19 7.19
N LEU A 212 17.03 6.09 7.39
CA LEU A 212 16.37 6.11 8.69
C LEU A 212 16.63 4.86 9.54
N THR A 213 17.01 3.72 8.95
CA THR A 213 17.44 2.53 9.69
C THR A 213 18.91 2.59 10.12
N ARG A 214 19.78 3.26 9.34
CA ARG A 214 21.21 3.37 9.67
C ARG A 214 21.50 4.39 10.77
N ILE A 215 20.87 5.56 10.74
CA ILE A 215 21.09 6.64 11.72
C ILE A 215 20.84 6.23 13.17
N PRO A 216 19.69 5.62 13.55
CA PRO A 216 19.46 5.20 14.92
C PRO A 216 20.41 4.09 15.36
N VAL A 217 20.88 3.21 14.46
CA VAL A 217 21.90 2.20 14.79
C VAL A 217 23.25 2.85 15.12
N PHE A 218 23.70 3.83 14.33
CA PHE A 218 24.95 4.56 14.61
C PHE A 218 24.82 5.44 15.87
N LEU A 219 23.67 6.08 16.09
CA LEU A 219 23.42 6.85 17.31
C LEU A 219 23.30 5.95 18.56
N LEU A 220 22.63 4.80 18.48
CA LEU A 220 22.55 3.82 19.58
C LEU A 220 23.91 3.16 19.88
N ALA A 221 24.72 2.91 18.85
CA ALA A 221 26.08 2.40 19.00
C ALA A 221 27.01 3.45 19.65
N GLY A 222 26.90 4.72 19.24
CA GLY A 222 27.65 5.83 19.83
C GLY A 222 27.25 6.19 21.26
N LEU A 223 25.97 6.03 21.62
CA LEU A 223 25.47 6.33 22.97
C LEU A 223 25.72 5.20 23.98
N ARG A 224 26.21 4.03 23.54
CA ARG A 224 26.49 2.88 24.41
C ARG A 224 27.99 2.74 24.72
N ALA A 225 28.62 3.85 25.12
CA ALA A 225 29.76 3.85 26.03
C ALA A 225 29.24 3.78 27.49
N PRO A 226 29.92 3.08 28.41
CA PRO A 226 29.25 2.38 29.50
C PRO A 226 28.92 3.28 30.70
N HIS A 227 27.64 3.41 31.04
CA HIS A 227 27.25 3.48 32.45
C HIS A 227 25.81 2.99 32.66
N ASN A 228 25.70 1.89 33.40
CA ASN A 228 24.60 1.45 34.27
C ASN A 228 23.15 1.94 34.01
N VAL A 229 22.29 0.91 33.86
CA VAL A 229 21.00 0.74 34.57
C VAL A 229 19.69 1.24 33.89
N HIS A 230 18.74 0.28 33.80
CA HIS A 230 17.26 0.35 33.75
C HIS A 230 16.55 1.33 32.80
N HIS A 231 16.01 0.83 31.67
CA HIS A 231 14.58 0.48 31.46
C HIS A 231 14.28 0.32 29.94
N PRO A 232 13.29 -0.51 29.56
CA PRO A 232 12.88 -0.75 28.18
C PRO A 232 11.73 0.19 27.80
N ALA A 233 11.98 1.17 26.92
CA ALA A 233 10.93 2.05 26.40
C ALA A 233 11.07 2.37 24.90
N ALA A 234 11.89 1.62 24.15
CA ALA A 234 12.26 1.98 22.78
C ALA A 234 11.80 1.00 21.69
N VAL A 235 10.89 0.08 22.00
CA VAL A 235 10.25 -0.81 21.00
C VAL A 235 8.75 -0.51 20.88
N ALA A 236 8.37 0.77 20.97
CA ALA A 236 7.04 1.27 20.61
C ALA A 236 7.08 2.03 19.27
N THR A 237 8.08 1.71 18.44
CA THR A 237 8.49 2.47 17.26
C THR A 237 8.14 1.87 15.89
N PRO A 238 7.20 0.91 15.71
CA PRO A 238 6.72 0.63 14.35
C PRO A 238 5.85 1.79 13.81
N VAL A 239 4.95 2.33 14.64
CA VAL A 239 3.93 3.31 14.20
C VAL A 239 4.47 4.73 14.06
N ARG A 240 5.50 5.11 14.84
CA ARG A 240 6.06 6.48 14.82
C ARG A 240 7.01 6.71 13.63
N GLN A 241 7.64 5.66 13.13
CA GLN A 241 8.46 5.65 11.91
C GLN A 241 7.61 5.56 10.62
N LEU A 242 6.36 5.09 10.72
CA LEU A 242 5.41 5.13 9.60
C LEU A 242 4.76 6.50 9.41
N ARG A 243 4.82 7.39 10.41
CA ARG A 243 4.18 8.71 10.36
C ARG A 243 4.70 9.61 9.23
N PRO A 244 6.01 9.69 8.95
CA PRO A 244 6.53 10.41 7.79
C PRO A 244 6.10 9.76 6.48
N LEU A 245 6.00 8.43 6.43
CA LEU A 245 5.57 7.69 5.24
C LEU A 245 4.07 7.93 4.97
N LEU A 246 3.23 7.85 6.02
CA LEU A 246 1.81 8.18 5.98
C LEU A 246 1.58 9.65 5.62
N SER A 247 2.32 10.59 6.24
CA SER A 247 2.16 12.01 5.92
C SER A 247 2.59 12.31 4.50
N PHE A 248 3.61 11.62 4.00
CA PHE A 248 4.05 11.72 2.61
C PHE A 248 3.02 11.13 1.63
N PHE A 249 2.43 9.97 1.95
CA PHE A 249 1.30 9.42 1.18
C PHE A 249 0.06 10.33 1.25
N GLN A 250 -0.15 11.04 2.36
CA GLN A 250 -1.30 11.92 2.56
C GLN A 250 -1.09 13.30 1.91
N GLU A 251 0.14 13.82 1.85
CA GLU A 251 0.54 15.04 1.12
C GLU A 251 0.63 14.83 -0.40
N CYS A 252 0.71 13.59 -0.88
CA CYS A 252 0.64 13.28 -2.32
C CYS A 252 -0.79 13.04 -2.84
N MET A 253 -1.76 12.87 -1.95
CA MET A 253 -3.17 12.64 -2.28
C MET A 253 -4.05 13.90 -2.15
N GLU A 254 -3.50 14.99 -1.60
CA GLU A 254 -4.07 16.35 -1.64
C GLU A 254 -3.43 17.18 -2.78
#